data_AF-A0A2E7AAV9-F1
#
_entry.id   AF-A0A2E7AAV9-F1
#
_cell.length_a   1.000
_cell.length_b   1.000
_cell.length_c   1.000
_cell.angle_alpha   90.00
_cell.angle_beta   90.00
_cell.angle_gamma   90.00
#
_symmetry.space_group_name_H-M   'P 1'
#
loop_
_entity.id
_entity.type
_entity.pdbx_description
1 polymer ?
#
loop_
_entity_poly.entity_id
_entity_poly.type
_entity_poly.pdbx_seq_one_letter_code
_entity_poly.pdbx_strand_id
1 'polypeptide(L)'
;MYLVLGSQEIDLSDYTRETNDRWLRVTPQDSWSSTLSRVRIARQEALEKSLEAIRSSGFPDRGSAFARLLDSCGVEKKADVVLAAIQYMRSVEKEGVTQPRDLRKLIEETRKWPKSEVKKWNITLSINRMLKGGSPGGHGAPLLEHPRRRPRKNGYVILTEAGRDHLDRLSLNR
;
A
#
# COMPACT_ATOMS: atom_id res chain seq x y z
N MET A 1 -14.95 12.63 7.34
CA MET A 1 -14.82 12.14 5.94
C MET A 1 -16.17 11.54 5.63
N TYR A 2 -16.89 12.04 4.65
CA TYR A 2 -18.25 11.57 4.39
C TYR A 2 -18.26 10.54 3.27
N LEU A 3 -19.14 9.57 3.40
CA LEU A 3 -19.48 8.64 2.33
C LEU A 3 -20.93 8.94 1.95
N VAL A 4 -21.15 9.39 0.70
CA VAL A 4 -22.49 9.67 0.20
C VAL A 4 -23.03 8.40 -0.43
N LEU A 5 -24.12 7.87 0.12
CA LEU A 5 -24.89 6.77 -0.43
C LEU A 5 -26.32 7.23 -0.65
N GLY A 6 -26.67 7.55 -1.90
CA GLY A 6 -27.97 8.13 -2.22
C GLY A 6 -28.17 9.50 -1.54
N SER A 7 -29.23 9.65 -0.74
CA SER A 7 -29.59 10.90 -0.05
C SER A 7 -29.12 10.97 1.42
N GLN A 8 -28.30 10.04 1.89
CA GLN A 8 -27.73 10.08 3.24
C GLN A 8 -26.23 10.35 3.20
N GLU A 9 -25.82 11.40 3.94
CA GLU A 9 -24.43 11.68 4.28
C GLU A 9 -24.13 11.07 5.65
N ILE A 10 -23.17 10.14 5.70
CA ILE A 10 -22.69 9.56 6.94
C ILE A 10 -21.30 10.14 7.22
N ASP A 11 -21.16 10.85 8.35
CA ASP A 11 -19.88 11.40 8.78
C ASP A 11 -19.06 10.32 9.49
N LEU A 12 -17.91 9.97 8.91
CA LEU A 12 -16.96 8.97 9.43
C LEU A 12 -15.88 9.60 10.33
N SER A 13 -16.09 10.83 10.80
CA SER A 13 -15.14 11.59 11.62
C SER A 13 -14.93 10.99 13.03
N ASP A 14 -15.92 10.28 13.58
CA ASP A 14 -15.84 9.68 14.92
C ASP A 14 -15.11 8.31 14.99
N TYR A 15 -14.68 7.74 13.85
CA TYR A 15 -14.28 6.32 13.80
C TYR A 15 -12.79 6.02 14.05
N THR A 16 -12.01 6.99 14.56
CA THR A 16 -10.57 6.77 14.83
C THR A 16 -10.20 7.05 16.27
N ARG A 17 -10.46 6.11 17.19
CA ARG A 17 -9.71 6.05 18.46
C ARG A 17 -9.75 4.73 19.24
N GLU A 18 -9.64 3.59 18.55
CA GLU A 18 -9.04 2.40 19.18
C GLU A 18 -8.58 1.41 18.10
N THR A 19 -7.31 1.53 17.70
CA THR A 19 -6.65 0.60 16.79
C THR A 19 -6.52 -0.74 17.51
N ASN A 20 -7.51 -1.62 17.36
CA ASN A 20 -7.38 -2.99 17.82
C ASN A 20 -6.38 -3.71 16.89
N ASP A 21 -5.10 -3.71 17.28
CA ASP A 21 -3.97 -4.31 16.55
C ASP A 21 -4.11 -5.83 16.30
N ARG A 22 -5.18 -6.46 16.81
CA ARG A 22 -5.41 -7.90 16.76
C ARG A 22 -5.70 -8.44 15.35
N TRP A 23 -6.12 -7.60 14.41
CA TRP A 23 -6.45 -8.02 13.04
C TRP A 23 -5.21 -8.43 12.22
N LEU A 24 -4.02 -7.88 12.53
CA LEU A 24 -2.77 -8.21 11.84
C LEU A 24 -1.72 -8.70 12.85
N ARG A 25 -1.66 -10.02 13.05
CA ARG A 25 -0.58 -10.65 13.82
C ARG A 25 0.67 -10.74 12.94
N VAL A 26 1.64 -9.85 13.18
CA VAL A 26 2.95 -9.88 12.52
C VAL A 26 4.03 -10.22 13.54
N THR A 27 4.94 -11.10 13.15
CA THR A 27 6.11 -11.53 13.92
C THR A 27 7.40 -11.00 13.28
N PRO A 28 8.51 -10.85 14.01
CA PRO A 28 9.80 -10.38 13.47
C PRO A 28 10.33 -11.19 12.28
N GLN A 29 9.95 -12.46 12.17
CA GLN A 29 10.37 -13.36 11.07
C GLN A 29 9.51 -13.22 9.81
N ASP A 30 8.45 -12.41 9.86
CA ASP A 30 7.57 -12.23 8.72
C ASP A 30 8.20 -11.36 7.65
N SER A 31 8.10 -11.83 6.41
CA SER A 31 8.47 -11.07 5.23
C SER A 31 7.35 -10.12 4.79
N TRP A 32 7.67 -9.19 3.91
CA TRP A 32 6.71 -8.32 3.26
C TRP A 32 5.61 -9.13 2.55
N SER A 33 6.00 -10.13 1.77
CA SER A 33 5.08 -10.99 1.02
C SER A 33 4.12 -11.77 1.93
N SER A 34 4.60 -12.31 3.07
CA SER A 34 3.71 -13.02 4.01
C SER A 34 2.74 -12.06 4.70
N THR A 35 3.20 -10.87 5.07
CA THR A 35 2.37 -9.85 5.72
C THR A 35 1.35 -9.24 4.78
N LEU A 36 1.74 -8.92 3.55
CA LEU A 36 0.84 -8.47 2.49
C LEU A 36 -0.25 -9.50 2.19
N SER A 37 0.08 -10.80 2.19
CA SER A 37 -0.90 -11.87 1.99
C SER A 37 -1.94 -11.89 3.10
N ARG A 38 -1.53 -11.73 4.36
CA ARG A 38 -2.47 -11.61 5.50
C ARG A 38 -3.38 -10.40 5.38
N VAL A 39 -2.84 -9.24 5.01
CA VAL A 39 -3.66 -8.04 4.78
C VAL A 39 -4.69 -8.27 3.67
N ARG A 40 -4.28 -8.92 2.58
CA ARG A 40 -5.18 -9.29 1.48
C ARG A 40 -6.31 -10.22 1.93
N ILE A 41 -5.99 -11.26 2.70
CA ILE A 41 -6.98 -12.21 3.22
C ILE A 41 -7.95 -11.50 4.16
N ALA A 42 -7.44 -10.73 5.12
CA ALA A 42 -8.28 -9.99 6.08
C ALA A 42 -9.23 -9.01 5.37
N ARG A 43 -8.76 -8.32 4.32
CA ARG A 43 -9.63 -7.46 3.51
C ARG A 43 -10.72 -8.25 2.80
N GLN A 44 -10.37 -9.38 2.17
CA GLN A 44 -11.32 -10.21 1.44
C GLN A 44 -12.41 -10.73 2.39
N GLU A 45 -12.02 -11.25 3.54
CA GLU A 45 -12.95 -11.69 4.59
C GLU A 45 -13.84 -10.56 5.10
N ALA A 46 -13.33 -9.33 5.17
CA ALA A 46 -14.14 -8.17 5.54
C ALA A 46 -15.17 -7.82 4.44
N LEU A 47 -14.78 -7.86 3.16
CA LEU A 47 -15.68 -7.55 2.04
C LEU A 47 -16.78 -8.60 1.85
N GLU A 48 -16.51 -9.86 2.19
CA GLU A 48 -17.50 -10.95 2.14
C GLU A 48 -18.52 -10.89 3.28
N LYS A 49 -18.29 -10.03 4.29
CA LYS A 49 -19.14 -9.85 5.46
C LYS A 49 -20.04 -8.62 5.31
N SER A 50 -21.26 -8.70 5.86
CA SER A 50 -22.19 -7.57 5.94
C SER A 50 -21.55 -6.35 6.61
N LEU A 51 -22.03 -5.13 6.33
CA LEU A 51 -21.50 -3.89 6.93
C LEU A 51 -21.37 -3.95 8.47
N GLU A 52 -22.31 -4.63 9.13
CA GLU A 52 -22.32 -4.85 10.58
C GLU A 52 -21.22 -5.81 11.05
N ALA A 53 -20.86 -6.79 10.21
CA ALA A 53 -19.78 -7.72 10.46
C ALA A 53 -18.40 -7.10 10.12
N ILE A 54 -18.32 -6.13 9.18
CA ILE A 54 -17.14 -5.27 9.00
C ILE A 54 -16.89 -4.42 10.25
N ARG A 55 -17.94 -3.82 10.82
CA ARG A 55 -17.86 -3.09 12.10
C ARG A 55 -17.30 -3.99 13.21
N SER A 56 -17.73 -5.26 13.28
CA SER A 56 -17.22 -6.21 14.29
C SER A 56 -15.82 -6.77 14.02
N SER A 57 -15.37 -6.79 12.76
CA SER A 57 -14.10 -7.43 12.38
C SER A 57 -12.88 -6.61 12.79
N GLY A 58 -13.07 -5.31 13.04
CA GLY A 58 -12.00 -4.38 13.37
C GLY A 58 -11.01 -4.16 12.22
N PHE A 59 -11.39 -4.50 10.98
CA PHE A 59 -10.55 -4.24 9.82
C PHE A 59 -10.48 -2.72 9.57
N PRO A 60 -9.28 -2.13 9.51
CA PRO A 60 -9.14 -0.68 9.46
C PRO A 60 -9.43 -0.09 8.08
N ASP A 61 -9.55 1.24 8.00
CA ASP A 61 -9.58 1.95 6.73
C ASP A 61 -8.29 1.69 5.92
N ARG A 62 -8.35 1.86 4.60
CA ARG A 62 -7.25 1.47 3.72
C ARG A 62 -5.92 2.18 4.03
N GLY A 63 -5.96 3.42 4.52
CA GLY A 63 -4.77 4.18 4.89
C GLY A 63 -4.11 3.60 6.13
N SER A 64 -4.92 3.32 7.16
CA SER A 64 -4.48 2.66 8.40
C SER A 64 -3.98 1.22 8.16
N ALA A 65 -4.65 0.44 7.30
CA ALA A 65 -4.20 -0.89 6.89
C ALA A 65 -2.82 -0.85 6.22
N PHE A 66 -2.64 0.09 5.28
CA PHE A 66 -1.38 0.28 4.58
C PHE A 66 -0.28 0.81 5.51
N ALA A 67 -0.60 1.75 6.41
CA ALA A 67 0.33 2.26 7.41
C ALA A 67 0.88 1.12 8.28
N ARG A 68 -0.01 0.25 8.78
CA ARG A 68 0.38 -0.90 9.59
C ARG A 68 1.26 -1.88 8.84
N LEU A 69 0.99 -2.12 7.56
CA LEU A 69 1.85 -2.94 6.70
C LEU A 69 3.26 -2.33 6.59
N LEU A 70 3.37 -1.03 6.32
CA LEU A 70 4.66 -0.33 6.24
C LEU A 70 5.45 -0.45 7.55
N ASP A 71 4.79 -0.20 8.69
CA ASP A 71 5.40 -0.31 10.02
C ASP A 71 5.90 -1.71 10.32
N SER A 72 5.06 -2.71 10.05
CA SER A 72 5.41 -4.10 10.32
C SER A 72 6.59 -4.62 9.49
N CYS A 73 6.87 -3.98 8.36
CA CYS A 73 7.91 -4.36 7.41
C CYS A 73 9.09 -3.37 7.38
N GLY A 74 9.14 -2.38 8.27
CA GLY A 74 10.23 -1.40 8.32
C GLY A 74 10.39 -0.55 7.05
N VAL A 75 9.30 -0.30 6.31
CA VAL A 75 9.37 0.42 5.02
C VAL A 75 9.17 1.92 5.23
N GLU A 76 10.27 2.66 5.25
CA GLU A 76 10.26 4.11 5.54
C GLU A 76 10.76 4.99 4.39
N LYS A 77 11.70 4.49 3.57
CA LYS A 77 12.31 5.28 2.49
C LYS A 77 11.29 5.58 1.40
N LYS A 78 11.25 6.83 0.92
CA LYS A 78 10.25 7.34 -0.04
C LYS A 78 10.10 6.45 -1.30
N ALA A 79 11.20 5.97 -1.86
CA ALA A 79 11.17 5.09 -3.03
C ALA A 79 10.54 3.73 -2.71
N ASP A 80 10.88 3.16 -1.55
CA ASP A 80 10.37 1.86 -1.09
C ASP A 80 8.89 1.96 -0.70
N VAL A 81 8.46 3.08 -0.10
CA VAL A 81 7.05 3.37 0.17
C VAL A 81 6.23 3.46 -1.13
N VAL A 82 6.78 4.07 -2.18
CA VAL A 82 6.11 4.11 -3.50
C VAL A 82 6.02 2.72 -4.11
N LEU A 83 7.08 1.91 -4.01
CA LEU A 83 7.10 0.52 -4.48
C LEU A 83 6.04 -0.33 -3.73
N ALA A 84 6.03 -0.22 -2.41
CA ALA A 84 5.06 -0.84 -1.51
C ALA A 84 3.61 -0.43 -1.85
N ALA A 85 3.37 0.86 -2.11
CA ALA A 85 2.05 1.36 -2.48
C ALA A 85 1.57 0.75 -3.80
N ILE A 86 2.43 0.62 -4.81
CA ILE A 86 2.09 -0.04 -6.07
C ILE A 86 1.68 -1.49 -5.82
N GLN A 87 2.47 -2.24 -5.04
CA GLN A 87 2.15 -3.64 -4.75
C GLN A 87 0.86 -3.79 -3.95
N TYR A 88 0.63 -2.91 -2.98
CA TYR A 88 -0.59 -2.88 -2.18
C TYR A 88 -1.82 -2.67 -3.08
N MET A 89 -1.80 -1.67 -3.96
CA MET A 89 -2.89 -1.40 -4.90
C MET A 89 -3.20 -2.60 -5.80
N ARG A 90 -2.18 -3.28 -6.32
CA ARG A 90 -2.36 -4.45 -7.20
C ARG A 90 -2.85 -5.68 -6.44
N SER A 91 -2.30 -5.93 -5.25
CA SER A 91 -2.45 -7.22 -4.57
C SER A 91 -3.63 -7.23 -3.59
N VAL A 92 -3.81 -6.14 -2.85
CA VAL A 92 -4.83 -5.96 -1.81
C VAL A 92 -6.05 -5.25 -2.40
N GLU A 93 -5.85 -4.12 -3.09
CA GLU A 93 -6.98 -3.34 -3.63
C GLU A 93 -7.54 -3.88 -4.96
N LYS A 94 -6.80 -4.77 -5.62
CA LYS A 94 -7.12 -5.31 -6.96
C LYS A 94 -7.27 -4.24 -8.04
N GLU A 95 -6.67 -3.07 -7.81
CA GLU A 95 -6.71 -1.95 -8.74
C GLU A 95 -5.76 -2.19 -9.91
N GLY A 96 -6.31 -2.39 -11.11
CA GLY A 96 -5.52 -2.68 -12.31
C GLY A 96 -4.78 -1.47 -12.89
N VAL A 97 -5.19 -0.25 -12.50
CA VAL A 97 -4.60 1.03 -12.95
C VAL A 97 -4.60 2.02 -11.81
N THR A 98 -3.43 2.59 -11.50
CA THR A 98 -3.28 3.58 -10.42
C THR A 98 -2.32 4.66 -10.84
N GLN A 99 -2.85 5.86 -11.09
CA GLN A 99 -2.03 7.00 -11.47
C GLN A 99 -1.14 7.43 -10.28
N PRO A 100 -0.04 8.16 -10.53
CA PRO A 100 0.80 8.69 -9.46
C PRO A 100 0.03 9.49 -8.38
N ARG A 101 -1.07 10.17 -8.76
CA ARG A 101 -1.96 10.87 -7.83
C ARG A 101 -2.71 9.93 -6.88
N ASP A 102 -3.10 8.73 -7.35
CA ASP A 102 -3.85 7.76 -6.56
C ASP A 102 -2.93 7.10 -5.53
N LEU A 103 -1.68 6.81 -5.93
CA LEU A 103 -0.62 6.38 -5.02
C LEU A 103 -0.32 7.45 -3.96
N ARG A 104 -0.26 8.74 -4.36
CA ARG A 104 -0.09 9.84 -3.42
C ARG A 104 -1.21 9.86 -2.38
N LYS A 105 -2.46 9.74 -2.83
CA LYS A 105 -3.63 9.77 -1.96
C LYS A 105 -3.58 8.63 -0.94
N LEU A 106 -3.22 7.42 -1.35
CA LEU A 106 -3.02 6.29 -0.41
C LEU A 106 -1.94 6.60 0.63
N ILE A 107 -0.79 7.15 0.20
CA ILE A 107 0.30 7.52 1.12
C ILE A 107 -0.15 8.61 2.10
N GLU A 108 -0.89 9.62 1.65
CA GLU A 108 -1.45 10.67 2.52
C GLU A 108 -2.44 10.12 3.55
N GLU A 109 -3.23 9.10 3.17
CA GLU A 109 -4.18 8.44 4.06
C GLU A 109 -3.52 7.60 5.15
N THR A 110 -2.24 7.21 4.98
CA THR A 110 -1.47 6.55 6.06
C THR A 110 -1.27 7.45 7.28
N ARG A 111 -1.33 8.78 7.09
CA ARG A 111 -1.02 9.80 8.12
C ARG A 111 0.37 9.67 8.75
N LYS A 112 1.26 8.83 8.21
CA LYS A 112 2.64 8.65 8.68
C LYS A 112 3.51 9.86 8.40
N TRP A 113 3.23 10.56 7.31
CA TRP A 113 3.92 11.80 6.93
C TRP A 113 2.91 12.93 6.76
N PRO A 114 3.28 14.19 7.08
CA PRO A 114 2.43 15.34 6.82
C PRO A 114 2.06 15.44 5.33
N LYS A 115 0.80 15.80 5.03
CA LYS A 115 0.35 15.97 3.63
C LYS A 115 1.22 16.96 2.84
N SER A 116 1.69 18.03 3.49
CA SER A 116 2.60 19.01 2.89
C SER A 116 3.95 18.41 2.50
N GLU A 117 4.44 17.42 3.24
CA GLU A 117 5.65 16.69 2.90
C GLU A 117 5.39 15.72 1.74
N VAL A 118 4.33 14.90 1.84
CA VAL A 118 3.98 13.92 0.82
C VAL A 118 3.78 14.60 -0.53
N LYS A 119 3.15 15.79 -0.59
CA LYS A 119 3.01 16.60 -1.82
C LYS A 119 4.33 16.88 -2.55
N LYS A 120 5.45 17.02 -1.82
CA LYS A 120 6.78 17.26 -2.41
C LYS A 120 7.39 16.01 -3.04
N TRP A 121 6.84 14.82 -2.76
CA TRP A 121 7.40 13.57 -3.27
C TRP A 121 7.16 13.45 -4.78
N ASN A 122 8.23 13.19 -5.53
CA ASN A 122 8.16 12.97 -6.97
C ASN A 122 7.93 11.49 -7.28
N ILE A 123 6.67 11.07 -7.18
CA ILE A 123 6.24 9.68 -7.39
C ILE A 123 6.54 9.20 -8.81
N THR A 124 6.27 10.06 -9.82
CA THR A 124 6.57 9.75 -11.23
C THR A 124 8.05 9.47 -11.45
N LEU A 125 8.93 10.31 -10.90
CA LEU A 125 10.38 10.09 -11.00
C LEU A 125 10.83 8.83 -10.28
N SER A 126 10.25 8.54 -9.11
CA SER A 126 10.55 7.32 -8.35
C SER A 126 10.20 6.07 -9.16
N ILE A 127 9.01 6.04 -9.77
CA ILE A 127 8.58 4.96 -10.69
C ILE A 127 9.56 4.83 -11.86
N ASN A 128 9.90 5.95 -12.51
CA ASN A 128 10.79 5.93 -13.67
C ASN A 128 12.20 5.44 -13.33
N ARG A 129 12.72 5.72 -12.13
CA ARG A 129 14.01 5.21 -11.65
C ARG A 129 13.96 3.70 -11.41
N MET A 130 12.89 3.22 -10.78
CA MET A 130 12.68 1.79 -10.51
C MET A 130 12.46 0.96 -11.79
N LEU A 131 11.82 1.54 -12.82
CA LEU A 131 11.70 0.93 -14.16
C LEU A 131 13.05 0.79 -14.88
N LYS A 132 14.01 1.66 -14.59
CA LYS A 132 15.33 1.68 -15.24
C LYS A 132 16.38 0.81 -14.53
N GLY A 133 16.05 0.15 -13.41
CA GLY A 133 17.04 -0.59 -12.61
C GLY A 133 17.88 0.29 -11.68
N GLY A 134 17.46 1.53 -11.46
CA GLY A 134 18.08 2.41 -10.46
C GLY A 134 17.47 2.14 -9.08
N SER A 135 17.98 1.14 -8.37
CA SER A 135 17.79 1.08 -6.91
C SER A 135 18.59 2.20 -6.23
N PRO A 136 18.22 2.63 -5.01
CA PRO A 136 19.09 3.47 -4.19
C PRO A 136 20.32 2.65 -3.77
N GLY A 137 21.34 2.56 -4.63
CA GLY A 137 22.57 1.79 -4.37
C GLY A 137 23.39 1.31 -5.59
N GLY A 138 22.89 1.40 -6.84
CA GLY A 138 23.68 1.02 -8.03
C GLY A 138 22.91 0.24 -9.10
N HIS A 139 23.63 -0.23 -10.12
CA HIS A 139 23.14 -1.02 -11.27
C HIS A 139 22.48 -2.34 -10.82
N GLY A 140 21.17 -2.31 -10.58
CA GLY A 140 20.38 -3.48 -10.21
C GLY A 140 19.31 -3.82 -11.25
N ALA A 141 18.70 -4.99 -11.11
CA ALA A 141 17.53 -5.34 -11.91
C ALA A 141 16.38 -4.33 -11.67
N PRO A 142 15.59 -3.98 -12.69
CA PRO A 142 14.40 -3.14 -12.52
C PRO A 142 13.47 -3.71 -11.44
N LEU A 143 13.03 -2.87 -10.51
CA LEU A 143 12.06 -3.25 -9.48
C LEU A 143 10.61 -3.20 -10.01
N LEU A 144 10.42 -2.47 -11.11
CA LEU A 144 9.12 -2.32 -11.78
C LEU A 144 9.24 -2.71 -13.25
N GLU A 145 8.11 -3.14 -13.81
CA GLU A 145 7.95 -3.37 -15.24
C GLU A 145 6.55 -2.95 -15.72
N HIS A 146 6.41 -2.83 -17.04
CA HIS A 146 5.10 -2.71 -17.67
C HIS A 146 4.57 -4.10 -18.04
N PRO A 147 3.30 -4.42 -17.71
CA PRO A 147 2.68 -5.66 -18.14
C PRO A 147 2.67 -5.78 -19.67
N ARG A 148 2.95 -6.97 -20.21
CA ARG A 148 3.10 -7.22 -21.66
C ARG A 148 1.93 -6.73 -22.53
N ARG A 149 0.71 -6.71 -22.00
CA ARG A 149 -0.54 -6.36 -22.72
C ARG A 149 -1.19 -5.05 -22.25
N ARG A 150 -0.41 -4.15 -21.64
CA ARG A 150 -0.92 -2.86 -21.14
C ARG A 150 -0.12 -1.69 -21.69
N PRO A 151 -0.70 -0.48 -21.75
CA PRO A 151 0.04 0.71 -22.14
C PRO A 151 1.27 0.93 -21.27
N ARG A 152 2.38 1.40 -21.88
CA ARG A 152 3.61 1.80 -21.18
C ARG A 152 3.44 3.14 -20.48
N LYS A 153 2.53 3.17 -19.49
CA LYS A 153 2.24 4.34 -18.65
C LYS A 153 2.45 3.95 -17.19
N ASN A 154 2.85 4.92 -16.37
CA ASN A 154 3.10 4.70 -14.93
C ASN A 154 1.87 4.16 -14.20
N GLY A 155 0.66 4.42 -14.71
CA GLY A 155 -0.58 3.88 -14.17
C GLY A 155 -0.65 2.34 -14.12
N TYR A 156 0.08 1.65 -15.00
CA TYR A 156 -0.04 0.20 -15.18
C TYR A 156 1.13 -0.60 -14.61
N VAL A 157 2.14 0.06 -14.04
CA VAL A 157 3.35 -0.64 -13.57
C VAL A 157 3.00 -1.68 -12.51
N ILE A 158 3.78 -2.76 -12.52
CA ILE A 158 3.73 -3.85 -11.54
C ILE A 158 5.15 -4.13 -11.07
N LEU A 159 5.28 -4.80 -9.94
CA LEU A 159 6.58 -5.22 -9.43
C LEU A 159 7.12 -6.41 -10.23
N THR A 160 8.41 -6.35 -10.54
CA THR A 160 9.18 -7.52 -10.97
C THR A 160 9.41 -8.47 -9.80
N GLU A 161 10.04 -9.60 -10.06
CA GLU A 161 10.56 -10.48 -9.01
C GLU A 161 11.57 -9.76 -8.12
N ALA A 162 12.55 -9.07 -8.71
CA ALA A 162 13.52 -8.26 -7.97
C ALA A 162 12.87 -7.18 -7.08
N GLY A 163 11.76 -6.58 -7.54
CA GLY A 163 10.98 -5.63 -6.75
C GLY A 163 10.34 -6.25 -5.51
N ARG A 164 9.82 -7.49 -5.63
CA ARG A 164 9.25 -8.24 -4.49
C ARG A 164 10.36 -8.66 -3.52
N ASP A 165 11.45 -9.22 -4.03
CA ASP A 165 12.59 -9.64 -3.23
C ASP A 165 13.22 -8.47 -2.46
N HIS A 166 13.24 -7.29 -3.06
CA HIS A 166 13.71 -6.07 -2.39
C HIS A 166 12.86 -5.73 -1.17
N LEU A 167 11.53 -5.77 -1.29
CA LEU A 167 10.64 -5.52 -0.16
C LEU A 167 10.71 -6.62 0.90
N ASP A 168 10.85 -7.88 0.49
CA ASP A 168 11.06 -9.00 1.42
C ASP A 168 12.38 -8.83 2.18
N ARG A 169 13.47 -8.46 1.51
CA ARG A 169 14.76 -8.19 2.16
C ARG A 169 14.69 -7.02 3.15
N LEU A 170 14.01 -5.93 2.79
CA LEU A 170 13.81 -4.80 3.70
C LEU A 170 13.10 -5.24 4.98
N SER A 171 12.04 -6.04 4.83
CA SER A 171 11.32 -6.53 5.99
C SER A 171 12.20 -7.42 6.88
N LEU A 172 12.98 -8.34 6.32
CA LEU A 172 13.79 -9.28 7.11
C LEU A 172 15.01 -8.63 7.78
N ASN A 173 15.45 -7.46 7.31
CA ASN A 173 16.62 -6.74 7.83
C ASN A 173 16.25 -5.59 8.79
N ARG A 174 15.03 -5.61 9.36
CA ARG A 174 14.50 -4.58 10.24
C ARG A 174 15.04 -4.65 11.67
#